data_AF-A0A9P5Z7Z7-F1
#
_entry.id   AF-A0A9P5Z7Z7-F1
#
_cell.length_a   1.000
_cell.length_b   1.000
_cell.length_c   1.000
_cell.angle_alpha   90.00
_cell.angle_beta   90.00
_cell.angle_gamma   90.00
#
_symmetry.space_group_name_H-M   'P 1'
#
loop_
_entity.id
_entity.type
_entity.pdbx_description
1 polymer ?
#
loop_
_entity_poly.entity_id
_entity_poly.type
_entity_poly.pdbx_seq_one_letter_code
_entity_poly.pdbx_strand_id
1 'polypeptide(L)' 'SVQAANSRAASKIISLLGVVVQDVTAHVGLTCDSITIVGVSGTSCSGQAVCCTDNTFNGIIALGCAPVNLDA' A
#
# COMPACT_ATOMS: atom_id res chain seq x y z
N SER A 1 6.18 3.28 0.80
CA SER A 1 6.96 2.02 0.71
C SER A 1 6.09 0.79 0.95
N VAL A 2 6.37 -0.33 0.28
CA VAL A 2 5.66 -1.61 0.49
C VAL A 2 6.35 -2.38 1.62
N GLN A 3 5.58 -2.89 2.58
CA GLN A 3 6.08 -3.68 3.69
C GLN A 3 5.22 -4.92 3.90
N ALA A 4 5.77 -5.98 4.49
CA ALA A 4 4.97 -7.11 4.90
C ALA A 4 3.92 -6.68 5.95
N ALA A 5 2.70 -7.22 5.88
CA ALA A 5 1.62 -6.89 6.82
C ALA A 5 2.00 -7.23 8.28
N ASN A 6 2.87 -8.21 8.48
CA ASN A 6 3.41 -8.62 9.79
C ASN A 6 4.66 -7.82 10.21
N SER A 7 5.09 -6.79 9.45
CA SER A 7 6.17 -5.92 9.90
C SER A 7 5.78 -5.21 11.19
N ARG A 8 6.74 -4.88 12.05
CA ARG A 8 6.45 -4.19 13.33
C ARG A 8 5.71 -2.88 13.13
N ALA A 9 6.03 -2.14 12.07
CA ALA A 9 5.38 -0.88 11.75
C ALA A 9 3.94 -1.09 11.27
N ALA A 10 3.74 -2.00 10.30
CA ALA A 10 2.44 -2.34 9.76
C ALA A 10 1.50 -2.92 10.84
N SER A 11 1.98 -3.88 11.63
CA SER A 11 1.16 -4.57 12.64
C SER A 11 0.66 -3.62 13.72
N LYS A 12 1.45 -2.61 14.11
CA LYS A 12 1.00 -1.57 15.06
C LYS A 12 -0.16 -0.77 14.49
N ILE A 13 -0.04 -0.30 13.25
CA ILE A 13 -1.06 0.52 12.59
C ILE A 13 -2.33 -0.31 12.35
N ILE A 14 -2.19 -1.54 11.85
CA ILE A 14 -3.30 -2.48 11.64
C ILE A 14 -4.04 -2.76 12.97
N SER A 15 -3.30 -2.98 14.06
CA SER A 15 -3.87 -3.21 15.40
C SER A 15 -4.58 -1.96 15.96
N LEU A 16 -4.08 -0.76 15.69
CA LEU A 16 -4.73 0.51 16.08
C LEU A 16 -6.04 0.73 15.31
N LEU A 17 -6.11 0.26 14.07
CA LEU A 17 -7.28 0.38 13.20
C LEU A 17 -8.30 -0.76 13.40
N GLY A 18 -7.99 -1.77 14.21
CA GLY A 18 -8.86 -2.92 14.44
C GLY A 18 -8.99 -3.86 13.24
N VAL A 19 -8.06 -3.80 12.28
CA VAL A 19 -8.07 -4.63 11.08
C VAL A 19 -7.43 -6.00 11.39
N VAL A 20 -8.05 -7.08 10.93
CA VAL A 20 -7.52 -8.44 11.14
C VAL A 20 -6.49 -8.76 10.05
N VAL A 21 -5.25 -9.02 10.44
CA VAL A 21 -4.11 -9.31 9.53
C VAL A 21 -4.38 -10.52 8.61
N GLN A 22 -5.26 -11.43 8.99
CA GLN A 22 -5.63 -12.61 8.18
C GLN A 22 -6.33 -12.25 6.87
N ASP A 23 -6.98 -11.09 6.80
CA ASP A 23 -7.63 -10.56 5.59
C ASP A 23 -6.68 -9.70 4.74
N VAL A 24 -5.54 -9.29 5.34
CA VAL A 24 -4.56 -8.45 4.66
C VAL A 24 -3.63 -9.36 3.87
N THR A 25 -3.73 -9.35 2.54
CA THR A 25 -2.74 -10.03 1.68
C THR A 25 -1.35 -9.58 2.10
N ALA A 26 -0.35 -10.46 2.01
CA ALA A 26 0.96 -10.40 2.67
C ALA A 26 1.70 -9.03 2.72
N HIS A 27 1.36 -8.06 1.88
CA HIS A 27 1.97 -6.74 1.84
C HIS A 27 0.97 -5.58 2.01
N VAL A 28 1.44 -4.53 2.67
CA VAL A 28 0.77 -3.25 2.87
C VAL A 28 1.61 -2.09 2.32
N GLY A 29 0.93 -1.03 1.90
CA GLY A 29 1.54 0.24 1.55
C GLY A 29 1.55 1.14 2.77
N LEU A 30 2.74 1.58 3.19
CA LEU A 30 2.90 2.61 4.22
C LEU A 30 3.45 3.84 3.52
N THR A 31 2.70 4.95 3.57
CA THR A 31 3.05 6.25 2.97
C THR A 31 3.59 6.15 1.53
N CYS A 32 2.69 6.33 0.55
CA CYS A 32 3.01 6.89 -0.77
C CYS A 32 1.86 7.83 -1.13
N ASP A 33 2.18 9.12 -1.26
CA ASP A 33 1.29 10.09 -1.87
C ASP A 33 1.16 9.80 -3.38
N SER A 34 -0.01 10.14 -3.91
CA SER A 34 -0.67 9.61 -5.12
C SER A 34 0.18 9.23 -6.34
N ILE A 35 -0.11 8.06 -6.92
CA ILE A 35 -0.11 7.89 -8.39
C ILE A 35 -1.45 8.44 -8.87
N THR A 36 -1.53 9.73 -9.20
CA THR A 36 -2.55 10.15 -10.19
C THR A 36 -2.23 9.38 -11.46
N ILE A 37 -3.20 8.91 -12.24
CA ILE A 37 -3.29 9.14 -13.70
C ILE A 37 -4.48 8.37 -14.34
N VAL A 38 -5.31 9.11 -15.10
CA VAL A 38 -5.91 8.67 -16.37
C VAL A 38 -4.97 9.11 -17.50
N GLY A 39 -4.35 8.18 -18.26
CA GLY A 39 -3.34 8.43 -19.30
C GLY A 39 -1.91 8.79 -18.81
N VAL A 40 -1.14 7.78 -18.37
CA VAL A 40 0.20 7.79 -17.68
C VAL A 40 1.05 9.09 -17.59
N SER A 41 1.64 9.38 -16.43
CA SER A 41 2.66 10.40 -16.12
C SER A 41 3.16 10.32 -14.65
N GLY A 42 4.18 9.46 -14.43
CA GLY A 42 5.21 9.60 -13.39
C GLY A 42 4.80 9.78 -11.94
N THR A 43 4.79 8.69 -11.17
CA THR A 43 4.78 8.78 -9.71
C THR A 43 6.09 9.34 -9.20
N SER A 44 6.03 10.41 -8.40
CA SER A 44 7.16 10.92 -7.61
C SER A 44 7.58 10.00 -6.45
N CYS A 45 6.89 8.86 -6.26
CA CYS A 45 7.42 7.78 -5.43
C CYS A 45 8.56 7.10 -6.20
N SER A 46 9.80 7.27 -5.76
CA SER A 46 10.94 6.39 -6.14
C SER A 46 10.78 4.94 -5.63
N GLY A 47 9.60 4.60 -5.11
CA GLY A 47 9.20 3.29 -4.66
C GLY A 47 8.52 2.48 -5.76
N GLN A 48 8.52 1.17 -5.57
CA GLN A 48 7.85 0.21 -6.45
C GLN A 48 6.36 0.54 -6.62
N ALA A 49 5.87 0.54 -7.86
CA ALA A 49 4.44 0.67 -8.15
C ALA A 49 3.68 -0.55 -7.60
N VAL A 50 2.55 -0.29 -6.95
CA VAL A 50 1.69 -1.33 -6.39
C VAL A 50 0.21 -1.03 -6.59
N CYS A 51 -0.58 -2.08 -6.74
CA CYS A 51 -2.04 -2.03 -6.62
C CYS A 51 -2.42 -2.53 -5.22
N CYS A 52 -3.24 -1.76 -4.51
CA CYS A 52 -3.75 -2.12 -3.18
C CYS A 52 -5.27 -2.30 -3.24
N THR A 53 -5.81 -3.20 -2.42
CA THR A 53 -7.24 -3.54 -2.41
C THR A 53 -8.05 -2.56 -1.56
N ASP A 54 -7.48 -2.06 -0.47
CA ASP A 54 -8.13 -1.09 0.42
C ASP A 54 -7.17 0.06 0.77
N ASN A 55 -7.51 1.27 0.33
CA ASN A 55 -6.75 2.50 0.55
C ASN A 55 -7.57 3.58 1.27
N THR A 56 -8.62 3.18 1.99
CA THR A 56 -9.60 4.08 2.64
C THR A 56 -9.10 4.72 3.94
N PHE A 57 -7.91 4.37 4.42
CA PHE A 57 -7.33 4.88 5.67
C PHE A 57 -6.63 6.24 5.52
N ASN A 58 -7.16 7.14 4.68
CA ASN A 58 -6.63 8.48 4.44
C ASN A 58 -5.13 8.53 4.08
N GLY A 59 -4.62 7.50 3.38
CA GLY A 59 -3.21 7.41 2.99
C GLY A 59 -2.24 6.99 4.11
N ILE A 60 -2.72 6.72 5.33
CA ILE A 60 -1.89 6.26 6.47
C ILE A 60 -1.39 4.83 6.19
N ILE A 61 -2.29 3.98 5.70
CA ILE A 61 -2.00 2.61 5.31
C ILE A 61 -2.89 2.21 4.14
N ALA A 62 -2.33 1.42 3.23
CA ALA A 62 -3.09 0.71 2.21
C ALA A 62 -2.88 -0.80 2.41
N LEU A 63 -3.96 -1.56 2.33
CA LEU A 63 -3.97 -3.01 2.52
C LEU A 63 -4.07 -3.71 1.17
N GLY A 64 -3.70 -4.98 1.14
CA GLY A 64 -3.95 -5.78 -0.05
C GLY A 64 -2.99 -5.46 -1.20
N CYS A 65 -1.75 -5.05 -0.92
CA CYS A 65 -0.86 -4.47 -1.93
C CYS A 65 -0.08 -5.54 -2.69
N ALA A 66 -0.04 -5.44 -4.02
CA ALA A 66 0.74 -6.30 -4.89
C ALA A 66 1.59 -5.47 -5.87
N PRO A 67 2.82 -5.91 -6.21
CA PRO A 67 3.61 -5.29 -7.27
C PRO A 67 2.80 -5.24 -8.57
N VAL A 68 2.84 -4.10 -9.25
CA VAL A 68 2.44 -4.03 -10.66
C VAL A 68 3.63 -3.66 -11.49
N ASN A 69 3.78 -4.35 -12.62
CA ASN A 69 4.73 -3.89 -13.63
C ASN A 69 4.02 -2.84 -14.50
N LEU A 70 4.65 -1.66 -14.61
CA LEU A 70 4.18 -0.56 -15.46
C LEU A 70 5.02 -0.41 -16.73
N ASP A 71 5.93 -1.36 -16.99
CA ASP A 71 6.66 -1.42 -18.26
C ASP A 71 5.68 -1.67 -19.41
N ALA A 72 5.70 -0.79 -20.40
CA ALA A 72 4.94 -0.86 -21.65
C ALA A 72 5.83 -1.36 -22.80
#